data_AF-A0AAJ0HXL0-F1
#
_entry.id   AF-A0AAJ0HXL0-F1
#
_cell.length_a   1.000
_cell.length_b   1.000
_cell.length_c   1.000
_cell.angle_alpha   90.00
_cell.angle_beta   90.00
_cell.angle_gamma   90.00
#
_symmetry.space_group_name_H-M   'P 1'
#
loop_
_entity.id
_entity.type
_entity.pdbx_description
1 polymer ?
#
loop_
_entity_poly.entity_id
_entity_poly.type
_entity_poly.pdbx_seq_one_letter_code
_entity_poly.pdbx_strand_id
1 'polypeptide(L)'
;MDDLLEHEKRELVRQACIQAFANNFIQELPHKYGTKVGDRGGLLSGGQKQRIAITRSVISNPPILLPDEATSALDPTAERKVQASLDNVTEHRTTIMIANKLSTMQKADKIVVLSRGQIVEQGTHRQLLDCKGAYYQLVNAQTLHGGQGDIETEGSSPPSIVGSSDKTAEEKLDPAPLFKLTTKQNPQAPDQDQDSSKDKLEDAAVMYFVFSLGVLVCYLGVGLFWTVAAFHSTRFYRLEYFDAMLRQDVSFFDIKGHGAAEMTSRLSLHPQRLQNLISTNIALIILIFVNMFSCFLLAIAMGWKLGLVVIAGGMPTLFGAGYYRLRLEMSNEDRLSEMYVESARFASEAIGAIRTVSSLTLENKVLDGSLARLEECSSRELRSKMVAMLANAFADSLNLAVTSLAFWYGGKLLSEGVYDTRTFFIVFIGVLMGSNSGGIMFGYSSNVSQAHSAANHIISLRRSYPPINTSTGLLSLPPHDTSIPAIEFRNVTFTYPSCPSQPVLHSLSLTIRQGQSVGIVGASGMKSWWGGGGGIGRWCWRRGDILGNFMDVKVSPVR
;
A
#
# COMPACT_ATOMS: atom_id res chain seq x y z
N MET A 1 2.81 -31.87 -19.54
CA MET A 1 2.06 -32.30 -18.33
C MET A 1 0.65 -31.73 -18.33
N ASP A 2 0.36 -30.67 -19.09
CA ASP A 2 -0.94 -29.98 -19.04
C ASP A 2 -2.09 -30.77 -19.69
N ASP A 3 -1.85 -31.68 -20.63
CA ASP A 3 -2.89 -32.55 -21.24
C ASP A 3 -3.40 -33.70 -20.35
N LEU A 4 -2.80 -33.95 -19.18
CA LEU A 4 -3.21 -35.05 -18.28
C LEU A 4 -4.53 -34.74 -17.55
N LEU A 5 -5.32 -35.77 -17.25
CA LEU A 5 -6.56 -35.64 -16.48
C LEU A 5 -6.28 -35.19 -15.03
N GLU A 6 -7.23 -34.49 -14.42
CA GLU A 6 -7.14 -34.00 -13.03
C GLU A 6 -6.78 -35.13 -12.04
N HIS A 7 -7.35 -36.32 -12.24
CA HIS A 7 -7.07 -37.51 -11.41
C HIS A 7 -5.61 -38.01 -11.56
N GLU A 8 -5.08 -38.04 -12.78
CA GLU A 8 -3.70 -38.46 -13.06
C GLU A 8 -2.68 -37.47 -12.49
N LYS A 9 -2.95 -36.17 -12.64
CA LYS A 9 -2.16 -35.10 -12.00
C LYS A 9 -2.12 -35.26 -10.48
N ARG A 10 -3.25 -35.56 -9.83
CA ARG A 10 -3.33 -35.82 -8.38
C ARG A 10 -2.55 -37.07 -7.97
N GLU A 11 -2.60 -38.13 -8.76
CA GLU A 11 -1.86 -39.37 -8.47
C GLU A 11 -0.35 -39.17 -8.57
N LEU A 12 0.15 -38.44 -9.58
CA LEU A 12 1.55 -38.05 -9.68
C LEU A 12 2.01 -37.20 -8.48
N VAL A 13 1.20 -36.22 -8.05
CA VAL A 13 1.46 -35.43 -6.83
C VAL A 13 1.51 -36.33 -5.60
N ARG A 14 0.60 -37.30 -5.46
CA ARG A 14 0.56 -38.25 -4.34
C ARG A 14 1.82 -39.12 -4.30
N GLN A 15 2.25 -39.65 -5.44
CA GLN A 15 3.46 -40.47 -5.56
C GLN A 15 4.72 -39.67 -5.22
N ALA A 16 4.87 -38.44 -5.74
CA ALA A 16 5.98 -37.55 -5.39
C ALA A 16 5.97 -37.20 -3.87
N CYS A 17 4.80 -36.95 -3.29
CA CYS A 17 4.66 -36.73 -1.85
C CYS A 17 4.99 -37.96 -0.99
N ILE A 18 4.83 -39.18 -1.51
CA ILE A 18 5.27 -40.41 -0.82
C ILE A 18 6.79 -40.52 -0.89
N GLN A 19 7.40 -40.31 -2.06
CA GLN A 19 8.86 -40.33 -2.24
C GLN A 19 9.59 -39.30 -1.35
N ALA A 20 9.00 -38.12 -1.13
CA ALA A 20 9.56 -37.07 -0.29
C ALA A 20 9.18 -37.17 1.22
N PHE A 21 8.59 -38.28 1.67
CA PHE A 21 8.00 -38.45 3.02
C PHE A 21 7.11 -37.27 3.48
N ALA A 22 6.44 -36.61 2.53
CA ALA A 22 5.56 -35.48 2.77
C ALA A 22 4.12 -35.91 3.03
N ASN A 23 3.66 -37.00 2.39
CA ASN A 23 2.28 -37.50 2.50
C ASN A 23 1.84 -37.70 3.96
N ASN A 24 2.72 -38.16 4.85
CA ASN A 24 2.38 -38.47 6.26
C ASN A 24 1.80 -37.24 6.98
N PHE A 25 2.51 -36.11 6.98
CA PHE A 25 2.02 -34.89 7.64
C PHE A 25 0.91 -34.20 6.83
N ILE A 26 0.85 -34.41 5.51
CA ILE A 26 -0.26 -33.88 4.69
C ILE A 26 -1.58 -34.56 5.08
N GLN A 27 -1.60 -35.85 5.41
CA GLN A 27 -2.81 -36.55 5.87
C GLN A 27 -3.29 -36.06 7.26
N GLU A 28 -2.40 -35.50 8.07
CA GLU A 28 -2.71 -34.92 9.40
C GLU A 28 -3.35 -33.51 9.29
N LEU A 29 -3.29 -32.85 8.12
CA LEU A 29 -3.86 -31.52 7.91
C LEU A 29 -5.39 -31.57 7.70
N PRO A 30 -6.16 -30.55 8.18
CA PRO A 30 -7.63 -30.57 8.17
C PRO A 30 -8.28 -30.82 6.80
N HIS A 31 -7.67 -30.34 5.72
CA HIS A 31 -8.16 -30.51 4.35
C HIS A 31 -7.19 -31.33 3.48
N LYS A 32 -6.25 -32.04 4.09
CA LYS A 32 -5.23 -32.84 3.40
C LYS A 32 -4.51 -32.02 2.33
N TYR A 33 -4.45 -32.53 1.09
CA TYR A 33 -3.89 -31.84 -0.08
C TYR A 33 -4.60 -30.53 -0.46
N GLY A 34 -5.84 -30.30 0.01
CA GLY A 34 -6.57 -29.03 -0.19
C GLY A 34 -6.26 -27.94 0.85
N THR A 35 -5.34 -28.17 1.78
CA THR A 35 -5.01 -27.21 2.85
C THR A 35 -4.24 -26.01 2.30
N LYS A 36 -4.79 -24.80 2.48
CA LYS A 36 -4.08 -23.55 2.13
C LYS A 36 -2.90 -23.32 3.09
N VAL A 37 -1.69 -23.20 2.56
CA VAL A 37 -0.43 -23.08 3.35
C VAL A 37 -0.05 -21.65 3.75
N GLY A 38 -0.76 -20.64 3.24
CA GLY A 38 -0.49 -19.22 3.47
C GLY A 38 0.71 -18.67 2.68
N ASP A 39 0.91 -17.36 2.72
CA ASP A 39 1.98 -16.66 1.99
C ASP A 39 3.36 -17.27 2.34
N ARG A 40 4.14 -17.62 1.32
CA ARG A 40 5.45 -18.30 1.49
C ARG A 40 5.39 -19.54 2.42
N GLY A 41 4.23 -20.22 2.46
CA GLY A 41 3.97 -21.38 3.30
C GLY A 41 3.97 -21.10 4.81
N GLY A 42 3.64 -19.88 5.24
CA GLY A 42 3.75 -19.43 6.64
C GLY A 42 3.13 -20.35 7.72
N LEU A 43 2.20 -21.23 7.36
CA LEU A 43 1.54 -22.18 8.27
C LEU A 43 2.31 -23.51 8.47
N LEU A 44 3.47 -23.70 7.84
CA LEU A 44 4.26 -24.93 7.87
C LEU A 44 5.60 -24.75 8.58
N SER A 45 6.06 -25.78 9.29
CA SER A 45 7.41 -25.81 9.87
C SER A 45 8.48 -25.90 8.79
N GLY A 46 9.72 -25.49 9.10
CA GLY A 46 10.84 -25.54 8.15
C GLY A 46 11.00 -26.91 7.46
N GLY A 47 10.98 -28.00 8.25
CA GLY A 47 11.09 -29.36 7.71
C GLY A 47 9.87 -29.87 6.95
N GLN A 48 8.70 -29.23 7.08
CA GLN A 48 7.54 -29.48 6.21
C GLN A 48 7.71 -28.72 4.88
N LYS A 49 8.16 -27.46 4.92
CA LYS A 49 8.46 -26.66 3.72
C LYS A 49 9.54 -27.32 2.87
N GLN A 50 10.64 -27.77 3.47
CA GLN A 50 11.74 -28.42 2.76
C GLN A 50 11.27 -29.68 2.01
N ARG A 51 10.48 -30.54 2.66
CA ARG A 51 9.95 -31.76 2.02
C ARG A 51 8.97 -31.46 0.88
N ILE A 52 8.17 -30.39 0.98
CA ILE A 52 7.34 -29.93 -0.15
C ILE A 52 8.20 -29.35 -1.28
N ALA A 53 9.32 -28.68 -0.99
CA ALA A 53 10.26 -28.25 -2.03
C ALA A 53 10.90 -29.45 -2.74
N ILE A 54 11.29 -30.50 -1.99
CA ILE A 54 11.78 -31.76 -2.55
C ILE A 54 10.70 -32.41 -3.44
N THR A 55 9.45 -32.54 -2.98
CA THR A 55 8.31 -33.00 -3.81
C THR A 55 8.23 -32.21 -5.13
N ARG A 56 8.36 -30.88 -5.09
CA ARG A 56 8.29 -30.02 -6.29
C ARG A 56 9.44 -30.24 -7.25
N SER A 57 10.65 -30.53 -6.79
CA SER A 57 11.75 -30.90 -7.68
C SER A 57 11.59 -32.30 -8.28
N VAL A 58 10.96 -33.23 -7.55
CA VAL A 58 10.89 -34.65 -7.93
C VAL A 58 9.72 -34.96 -8.87
N ILE A 59 8.64 -34.17 -8.82
CA ILE A 59 7.44 -34.42 -9.64
C ILE A 59 7.71 -34.41 -11.15
N SER A 60 8.70 -33.63 -11.61
CA SER A 60 9.14 -33.57 -13.01
C SER A 60 10.08 -34.73 -13.40
N ASN A 61 10.38 -35.63 -12.47
CA ASN A 61 11.36 -36.72 -12.57
C ASN A 61 12.70 -36.32 -13.25
N PRO A 62 13.43 -35.32 -12.71
CA PRO A 62 14.63 -34.81 -13.37
C PRO A 62 15.78 -35.84 -13.32
N PRO A 63 16.64 -35.89 -14.36
CA PRO A 63 17.81 -36.77 -14.39
C PRO A 63 18.97 -36.27 -13.51
N ILE A 64 19.00 -34.96 -13.23
CA ILE A 64 20.00 -34.28 -12.40
C ILE A 64 19.28 -33.57 -11.25
N LEU A 65 19.79 -33.74 -10.03
CA LEU A 65 19.29 -33.09 -8.82
C LEU A 65 20.37 -32.21 -8.20
N LEU A 66 20.00 -30.97 -7.83
CA LEU A 66 20.90 -29.97 -7.24
C LEU A 66 20.39 -29.55 -5.85
N PRO A 67 20.54 -30.40 -4.80
CA PRO A 67 20.21 -30.01 -3.43
C PRO A 67 21.28 -29.05 -2.89
N ASP A 68 20.96 -27.76 -2.94
CA ASP A 68 21.75 -26.67 -2.37
C ASP A 68 21.36 -26.45 -0.90
N GLU A 69 22.30 -26.68 0.01
CA GLU A 69 22.15 -26.54 1.47
C GLU A 69 20.85 -27.09 2.08
N ALA A 70 20.32 -28.18 1.53
CA ALA A 70 18.95 -28.64 1.82
C ALA A 70 18.66 -29.05 3.29
N THR A 71 19.66 -29.02 4.19
CA THR A 71 19.54 -29.25 5.64
C THR A 71 20.06 -28.11 6.53
N SER A 72 20.45 -26.96 5.98
CA SER A 72 20.81 -25.78 6.78
C SER A 72 19.55 -25.10 7.37
N ALA A 73 19.71 -24.38 8.48
CA ALA A 73 18.62 -23.75 9.25
C ALA A 73 17.49 -24.66 9.82
N LEU A 74 17.66 -25.99 9.81
CA LEU A 74 16.70 -26.97 10.37
C LEU A 74 17.07 -27.44 11.78
N ASP A 75 16.07 -27.80 12.59
CA ASP A 75 16.29 -28.47 13.88
C ASP A 75 16.72 -29.95 13.68
N PRO A 76 17.44 -30.56 14.65
CA PRO A 76 17.98 -31.92 14.48
C PRO A 76 16.93 -33.02 14.23
N THR A 77 15.65 -32.81 14.58
CA THR A 77 14.59 -33.81 14.38
C THR A 77 13.93 -33.66 13.02
N ALA A 78 13.75 -32.43 12.55
CA ALA A 78 13.31 -32.14 11.19
C ALA A 78 14.39 -32.51 10.16
N GLU A 79 15.65 -32.18 10.45
CA GLU A 79 16.81 -32.50 9.61
C GLU A 79 16.87 -34.00 9.27
N ARG A 80 16.77 -34.89 10.26
CA ARG A 80 16.77 -36.35 10.02
C ARG A 80 15.66 -36.78 9.05
N LYS A 81 14.48 -36.17 9.14
CA LYS A 81 13.33 -36.45 8.26
C LYS A 81 13.53 -35.88 6.84
N VAL A 82 14.19 -34.74 6.72
CA VAL A 82 14.56 -34.13 5.42
C VAL A 82 15.69 -34.91 4.75
N GLN A 83 16.74 -35.30 5.48
CA GLN A 83 17.85 -36.10 4.96
C GLN A 83 17.36 -37.47 4.47
N ALA A 84 16.48 -38.16 5.21
CA ALA A 84 15.88 -39.41 4.74
C ALA A 84 15.10 -39.21 3.41
N SER A 85 14.42 -38.07 3.26
CA SER A 85 13.73 -37.71 2.01
C SER A 85 14.69 -37.40 0.86
N LEU A 86 15.88 -36.87 1.14
CA LEU A 86 16.92 -36.66 0.13
C LEU A 86 17.50 -38.00 -0.30
N ASP A 87 17.97 -38.81 0.66
CA ASP A 87 18.58 -40.13 0.41
C ASP A 87 17.69 -40.99 -0.53
N ASN A 88 16.40 -41.13 -0.20
CA ASN A 88 15.39 -41.87 -0.99
C ASN A 88 15.13 -41.29 -2.40
N VAL A 89 15.38 -39.99 -2.59
CA VAL A 89 15.20 -39.30 -3.87
C VAL A 89 16.48 -39.35 -4.73
N THR A 90 17.64 -39.45 -4.09
CA THR A 90 18.95 -39.47 -4.75
C THR A 90 19.37 -40.83 -5.29
N GLU A 91 18.83 -41.94 -4.78
CA GLU A 91 19.27 -43.32 -5.06
C GLU A 91 19.33 -43.70 -6.56
N HIS A 92 18.57 -43.02 -7.41
CA HIS A 92 18.53 -43.26 -8.86
C HIS A 92 18.78 -42.00 -9.70
N ARG A 93 19.40 -40.95 -9.15
CA ARG A 93 19.56 -39.64 -9.82
C ARG A 93 20.99 -39.10 -9.69
N THR A 94 21.49 -38.49 -10.77
CA THR A 94 22.78 -37.78 -10.72
C THR A 94 22.64 -36.58 -9.79
N THR A 95 23.32 -36.60 -8.65
CA THR A 95 23.12 -35.59 -7.60
C THR A 95 24.39 -34.80 -7.36
N ILE A 96 24.34 -33.47 -7.53
CA ILE A 96 25.43 -32.56 -7.16
C ILE A 96 24.95 -31.77 -5.94
N MET A 97 25.47 -32.14 -4.77
CA MET A 97 25.01 -31.62 -3.49
C MET A 97 26.03 -30.65 -2.90
N ILE A 98 25.55 -29.45 -2.51
CA ILE A 98 26.32 -28.48 -1.75
C ILE A 98 25.88 -28.61 -0.29
N ALA A 99 26.81 -28.95 0.60
CA ALA A 99 26.49 -29.29 1.99
C ALA A 99 27.50 -28.71 2.97
N ASN A 100 27.02 -27.84 3.87
CA ASN A 100 27.83 -27.33 4.99
C ASN A 100 27.91 -28.28 6.18
N LYS A 101 27.38 -29.51 6.08
CA LYS A 101 27.35 -30.49 7.18
C LYS A 101 28.09 -31.78 6.83
N LEU A 102 29.05 -32.14 7.68
CA LEU A 102 29.88 -33.34 7.54
C LEU A 102 29.10 -34.63 7.34
N SER A 103 28.00 -34.82 8.09
CA SER A 103 27.11 -36.01 8.02
C SER A 103 26.51 -36.25 6.64
N THR A 104 26.35 -35.18 5.86
CA THR A 104 25.77 -35.20 4.52
C THR A 104 26.87 -35.39 3.47
N MET A 105 28.07 -34.83 3.68
CA MET A 105 29.26 -35.07 2.84
C MET A 105 29.82 -36.50 2.97
N GLN A 106 29.76 -37.11 4.16
CA GLN A 106 30.32 -38.46 4.41
C GLN A 106 29.71 -39.57 3.56
N LYS A 107 28.47 -39.37 3.07
CA LYS A 107 27.75 -40.31 2.22
C LYS A 107 28.04 -40.17 0.72
N ALA A 108 28.77 -39.14 0.30
CA ALA A 108 29.01 -38.88 -1.12
C ALA A 108 30.08 -39.82 -1.69
N ASP A 109 29.81 -40.42 -2.86
CA ASP A 109 30.75 -41.29 -3.58
C ASP A 109 32.04 -40.55 -3.98
N LYS A 110 31.91 -39.26 -4.28
CA LYS A 110 33.01 -38.36 -4.63
C LYS A 110 32.80 -36.99 -4.00
N ILE A 111 33.80 -36.54 -3.25
CA ILE A 111 33.88 -35.20 -2.67
C ILE A 111 34.86 -34.38 -3.53
N VAL A 112 34.52 -33.11 -3.77
CA VAL A 112 35.35 -32.14 -4.50
C VAL A 112 35.46 -30.88 -3.65
N VAL A 113 36.68 -30.44 -3.37
CA VAL A 113 36.98 -29.26 -2.56
C VAL A 113 37.41 -28.12 -3.47
N LEU A 114 36.73 -26.98 -3.34
CA LEU A 114 37.01 -25.76 -4.10
C LEU A 114 37.70 -24.73 -3.21
N SER A 115 38.69 -24.02 -3.76
CA SER A 115 39.25 -22.81 -3.17
C SER A 115 39.51 -21.78 -4.27
N ARG A 116 39.08 -20.54 -4.06
CA ARG A 116 39.20 -19.43 -5.04
C ARG A 116 38.71 -19.81 -6.45
N GLY A 117 37.66 -20.63 -6.56
CA GLY A 117 37.09 -21.09 -7.82
C GLY A 117 37.84 -22.23 -8.53
N GLN A 118 38.90 -22.78 -7.93
CA GLN A 118 39.66 -23.91 -8.47
C GLN A 118 39.48 -25.17 -7.61
N ILE A 119 39.54 -26.35 -8.23
CA ILE A 119 39.52 -27.64 -7.53
C ILE A 119 40.90 -27.86 -6.91
N VAL A 120 40.95 -27.96 -5.58
CA VAL A 120 42.19 -28.21 -4.82
C VAL A 120 42.35 -29.69 -4.51
N GLU A 121 41.26 -30.34 -4.10
CA GLU A 121 41.23 -31.74 -3.69
C GLU A 121 40.00 -32.45 -4.25
N GLN A 122 40.14 -33.73 -4.59
CA GLN A 122 39.02 -34.60 -4.98
C GLN A 122 39.29 -36.05 -4.55
N GLY A 123 38.26 -36.75 -4.07
CA GLY A 123 38.39 -38.14 -3.64
C GLY A 123 37.20 -38.61 -2.78
N THR A 124 37.33 -39.80 -2.20
CA THR A 124 36.40 -40.30 -1.18
C THR A 124 36.70 -39.68 0.19
N HIS A 125 35.73 -39.70 1.11
CA HIS A 125 35.89 -39.19 2.48
C HIS A 125 37.14 -39.71 3.19
N ARG A 126 37.48 -41.00 3.04
CA ARG A 126 38.69 -41.59 3.66
C ARG A 126 39.97 -41.05 3.04
N GLN A 127 40.08 -41.07 1.72
CA GLN A 127 41.26 -40.56 1.00
C GLN A 127 41.56 -39.10 1.35
N LEU A 128 40.54 -38.25 1.45
CA LEU A 128 40.71 -36.84 1.78
C LEU A 128 41.09 -36.58 3.25
N LEU A 129 40.70 -37.47 4.17
CA LEU A 129 41.18 -37.43 5.56
C LEU A 129 42.65 -37.83 5.66
N ASP A 130 43.05 -38.90 4.97
CA ASP A 130 44.43 -39.40 4.97
C ASP A 130 45.42 -38.38 4.37
N CYS A 131 45.00 -37.63 3.34
CA CYS A 131 45.77 -36.54 2.75
C CYS A 131 46.01 -35.33 3.67
N LYS A 132 45.28 -35.20 4.78
CA LYS A 132 45.37 -34.07 5.75
C LYS A 132 45.29 -32.66 5.13
N GLY A 133 44.62 -32.54 3.98
CA GLY A 133 44.51 -31.32 3.19
C GLY A 133 43.46 -30.32 3.68
N ALA A 134 42.99 -29.47 2.77
CA ALA A 134 41.93 -28.49 3.00
C ALA A 134 40.63 -29.16 3.48
N TYR A 135 40.28 -30.35 2.98
CA TYR A 135 39.13 -31.10 3.49
C TYR A 135 39.29 -31.43 4.99
N TYR A 136 40.43 -32.01 5.37
CA TYR A 136 40.72 -32.40 6.76
C TYR A 136 40.68 -31.19 7.71
N GLN A 137 41.17 -30.03 7.27
CA GLN A 137 41.07 -28.78 8.03
C GLN A 137 39.61 -28.35 8.25
N LEU A 138 38.74 -28.46 7.23
CA LEU A 138 37.31 -28.18 7.35
C LEU A 138 36.60 -29.17 8.29
N VAL A 139 36.93 -30.47 8.23
CA VAL A 139 36.38 -31.48 9.14
C VAL A 139 36.76 -31.17 10.59
N ASN A 140 38.04 -30.91 10.86
CA ASN A 140 38.50 -30.52 12.20
C ASN A 140 37.87 -29.19 12.65
N ALA A 141 37.80 -28.19 11.76
CA ALA A 141 37.18 -26.90 12.06
C ALA A 141 35.71 -27.06 12.46
N GLN A 142 34.90 -27.85 11.73
CA GLN A 142 33.50 -28.10 12.11
C GLN A 142 33.35 -28.93 13.39
N THR A 143 34.29 -29.83 13.66
CA THR A 143 34.32 -30.59 14.92
C THR A 143 34.66 -29.68 16.12
N LEU A 144 35.31 -28.54 15.88
CA LEU A 144 35.69 -27.52 16.87
C LEU A 144 34.74 -26.31 16.93
N HIS A 145 34.10 -25.93 15.81
CA HIS A 145 33.27 -24.74 15.63
C HIS A 145 31.81 -25.11 15.31
N GLY A 146 31.09 -25.57 16.33
CA GLY A 146 29.63 -25.66 16.31
C GLY A 146 28.92 -24.29 16.40
N GLY A 147 29.39 -23.27 15.67
CA GLY A 147 28.80 -21.92 15.72
C GLY A 147 29.49 -20.86 14.84
N GLN A 148 28.64 -20.05 14.21
CA GLN A 148 28.91 -18.84 13.43
C GLN A 148 29.69 -18.97 12.10
N GLY A 149 29.23 -18.23 11.09
CA GLY A 149 29.85 -18.13 9.77
C GLY A 149 29.82 -16.71 9.21
N ASP A 150 30.19 -16.64 7.92
CA ASP A 150 30.02 -15.55 6.95
C ASP A 150 30.86 -14.27 7.10
N ILE A 151 31.59 -13.97 6.01
CA ILE A 151 32.25 -12.68 5.74
C ILE A 151 31.85 -12.26 4.33
N GLU A 152 31.19 -11.11 4.21
CA GLU A 152 30.89 -10.45 2.93
C GLU A 152 32.15 -9.78 2.35
N THR A 153 32.16 -9.46 1.06
CA THR A 153 33.22 -8.63 0.46
C THR A 153 32.62 -7.58 -0.49
N GLU A 154 32.94 -6.32 -0.23
CA GLU A 154 32.47 -5.15 -1.01
C GLU A 154 33.36 -4.81 -2.22
N GLY A 155 32.82 -3.96 -3.09
CA GLY A 155 33.56 -3.14 -4.08
C GLY A 155 33.32 -3.53 -5.54
N SER A 156 33.34 -2.62 -6.52
CA SER A 156 33.33 -1.13 -6.50
C SER A 156 33.08 -0.60 -7.93
N SER A 157 32.56 0.63 -8.08
CA SER A 157 32.63 1.45 -9.32
C SER A 157 34.08 1.97 -9.55
N PRO A 158 34.44 2.88 -10.50
CA PRO A 158 33.72 3.64 -11.57
C PRO A 158 34.35 3.31 -12.97
N PRO A 159 34.55 4.18 -14.02
CA PRO A 159 34.16 5.58 -14.30
C PRO A 159 33.57 5.83 -15.73
N SER A 160 33.80 7.04 -16.27
CA SER A 160 33.33 7.62 -17.54
C SER A 160 34.51 8.15 -18.40
N ILE A 161 34.29 8.58 -19.68
CA ILE A 161 35.00 9.69 -20.41
C ILE A 161 34.50 9.89 -21.87
N VAL A 162 34.31 11.17 -22.27
CA VAL A 162 34.49 11.93 -23.57
C VAL A 162 34.44 11.16 -24.92
N GLY A 163 33.90 11.62 -26.07
CA GLY A 163 33.37 12.92 -26.61
C GLY A 163 32.91 12.73 -28.09
N SER A 164 32.86 13.68 -29.06
CA SER A 164 32.91 15.17 -29.11
C SER A 164 32.84 15.71 -30.58
N SER A 165 31.98 16.71 -30.88
CA SER A 165 31.87 17.48 -32.17
C SER A 165 31.40 16.73 -33.44
N ASP A 166 30.85 17.34 -34.51
CA ASP A 166 30.80 18.77 -34.93
C ASP A 166 29.59 19.06 -35.89
N LYS A 167 29.18 20.36 -36.00
CA LYS A 167 28.68 21.18 -37.17
C LYS A 167 27.86 20.51 -38.32
N THR A 168 26.93 21.11 -39.07
CA THR A 168 26.25 22.43 -39.28
C THR A 168 24.97 22.12 -40.13
N ALA A 169 23.98 22.96 -40.48
CA ALA A 169 23.88 24.40 -40.70
C ALA A 169 22.41 24.90 -40.50
N GLU A 170 22.18 26.20 -40.68
CA GLU A 170 20.87 26.88 -40.60
C GLU A 170 20.00 26.66 -41.86
N GLU A 171 18.68 26.68 -41.70
CA GLU A 171 17.79 27.38 -42.64
C GLU A 171 16.62 28.01 -41.86
N LYS A 172 16.15 29.17 -42.33
CA LYS A 172 15.30 30.12 -41.61
C LYS A 172 14.16 30.56 -42.50
N LEU A 173 12.91 30.54 -42.01
CA LEU A 173 11.80 31.19 -42.70
C LEU A 173 10.79 31.77 -41.70
N ASP A 174 10.47 33.06 -41.89
CA ASP A 174 9.69 33.88 -40.97
C ASP A 174 8.15 33.72 -41.19
N PRO A 175 7.31 33.94 -40.16
CA PRO A 175 5.85 33.88 -40.29
C PRO A 175 5.21 35.24 -40.61
N ALA A 176 4.24 35.26 -41.54
CA ALA A 176 3.39 36.42 -41.83
C ALA A 176 2.11 36.00 -42.60
N PRO A 177 1.01 36.81 -42.62
CA PRO A 177 0.64 37.86 -41.67
C PRO A 177 -0.84 37.84 -41.21
N LEU A 178 -1.08 38.58 -40.12
CA LEU A 178 -2.26 39.43 -39.85
C LEU A 178 -3.36 39.50 -40.95
N PHE A 179 -4.57 39.01 -40.62
CA PHE A 179 -5.79 39.28 -41.38
C PHE A 179 -6.51 40.53 -40.83
N LYS A 180 -6.71 41.55 -41.66
CA LYS A 180 -7.49 42.77 -41.32
C LYS A 180 -8.90 42.72 -41.91
N LEU A 181 -9.82 43.47 -41.29
CA LEU A 181 -11.23 43.55 -41.65
C LEU A 181 -11.46 44.08 -43.07
N THR A 182 -12.47 43.52 -43.75
CA THR A 182 -13.40 44.27 -44.63
C THR A 182 -14.80 43.67 -44.56
N THR A 183 -15.64 44.17 -43.66
CA THR A 183 -17.11 44.03 -43.78
C THR A 183 -17.61 45.14 -44.72
N LYS A 184 -18.23 44.76 -45.84
CA LYS A 184 -18.80 45.72 -46.79
C LYS A 184 -20.00 46.44 -46.17
N GLN A 185 -19.97 47.77 -46.18
CA GLN A 185 -21.19 48.58 -46.12
C GLN A 185 -21.97 48.43 -47.45
N ASN A 186 -23.29 48.37 -47.35
CA ASN A 186 -24.19 48.97 -48.34
C ASN A 186 -25.38 49.58 -47.56
N PRO A 187 -25.85 50.79 -47.89
CA PRO A 187 -26.70 51.58 -46.99
C PRO A 187 -28.21 51.40 -47.26
N GLN A 188 -29.05 51.61 -46.23
CA GLN A 188 -30.39 52.26 -46.27
C GLN A 188 -31.24 51.94 -45.00
N ALA A 189 -31.19 52.83 -43.99
CA ALA A 189 -32.21 53.09 -42.95
C ALA A 189 -31.66 54.19 -42.00
N PRO A 190 -32.49 55.01 -41.32
CA PRO A 190 -32.04 56.31 -40.78
C PRO A 190 -31.15 56.23 -39.52
N ASP A 191 -30.08 57.04 -39.52
CA ASP A 191 -28.92 56.92 -38.62
C ASP A 191 -29.07 57.47 -37.17
N GLN A 192 -30.20 58.06 -36.77
CA GLN A 192 -30.25 58.84 -35.51
C GLN A 192 -30.35 58.01 -34.20
N ASP A 193 -30.89 56.78 -34.23
CA ASP A 193 -30.99 55.94 -33.03
C ASP A 193 -29.77 55.02 -32.80
N GLN A 194 -28.93 54.86 -33.82
CA GLN A 194 -27.96 53.77 -33.88
C GLN A 194 -26.63 54.07 -33.18
N ASP A 195 -26.17 55.32 -33.14
CA ASP A 195 -24.98 55.71 -32.36
C ASP A 195 -25.23 55.63 -30.85
N SER A 196 -26.38 56.12 -30.36
CA SER A 196 -26.75 56.03 -28.94
C SER A 196 -26.87 54.59 -28.39
N SER A 197 -26.90 53.61 -29.30
CA SER A 197 -26.93 52.18 -29.00
C SER A 197 -25.54 51.52 -29.07
N LYS A 198 -24.62 52.06 -29.89
CA LYS A 198 -23.20 51.65 -29.92
C LYS A 198 -22.48 52.11 -28.65
N ASP A 199 -22.65 53.37 -28.26
CA ASP A 199 -21.99 53.93 -27.07
C ASP A 199 -22.30 53.10 -25.81
N LYS A 200 -23.57 52.72 -25.62
CA LYS A 200 -24.01 51.85 -24.52
C LYS A 200 -23.44 50.43 -24.59
N LEU A 201 -23.12 49.94 -25.79
CA LEU A 201 -22.51 48.63 -26.00
C LEU A 201 -21.00 48.68 -25.67
N GLU A 202 -20.33 49.76 -26.04
CA GLU A 202 -18.92 50.02 -25.71
C GLU A 202 -18.76 50.22 -24.19
N ASP A 203 -19.61 51.02 -23.55
CA ASP A 203 -19.66 51.18 -22.08
C ASP A 203 -19.84 49.83 -21.37
N ALA A 204 -20.78 49.00 -21.85
CA ALA A 204 -21.01 47.67 -21.30
C ALA A 204 -19.80 46.74 -21.50
N ALA A 205 -19.14 46.78 -22.66
CA ALA A 205 -17.94 46.01 -22.93
C ALA A 205 -16.76 46.42 -22.02
N VAL A 206 -16.57 47.72 -21.78
CA VAL A 206 -15.58 48.24 -20.83
C VAL A 206 -15.91 47.80 -19.41
N MET A 207 -17.19 47.84 -19.00
CA MET A 207 -17.63 47.33 -17.69
C MET A 207 -17.30 45.83 -17.52
N TYR A 208 -17.57 44.99 -18.52
CA TYR A 208 -17.22 43.57 -18.47
C TYR A 208 -15.71 43.32 -18.45
N PHE A 209 -14.91 44.14 -19.13
CA PHE A 209 -13.44 44.06 -19.07
C PHE A 209 -12.90 44.40 -17.68
N VAL A 210 -13.37 45.50 -17.08
CA VAL A 210 -12.99 45.90 -15.71
C VAL A 210 -13.45 44.86 -14.69
N PHE A 211 -14.65 44.30 -14.85
CA PHE A 211 -15.14 43.19 -14.02
C PHE A 211 -14.23 41.96 -14.15
N SER A 212 -13.84 41.57 -15.36
CA SER A 212 -12.92 40.44 -15.59
C SER A 212 -11.56 40.65 -14.93
N LEU A 213 -11.00 41.86 -14.98
CA LEU A 213 -9.75 42.20 -14.29
C LEU A 213 -9.90 42.13 -12.76
N GLY A 214 -11.01 42.61 -12.20
CA GLY A 214 -11.33 42.46 -10.78
C GLY A 214 -11.46 41.00 -10.36
N VAL A 215 -12.15 40.19 -11.16
CA VAL A 215 -12.27 38.73 -10.97
C VAL A 215 -10.91 38.05 -10.99
N LEU A 216 -10.01 38.40 -11.92
CA LEU A 216 -8.64 37.87 -11.98
C LEU A 216 -7.87 38.15 -10.67
N VAL A 217 -7.92 39.38 -10.16
CA VAL A 217 -7.26 39.76 -8.89
C VAL A 217 -7.85 38.98 -7.71
N CYS A 218 -9.17 38.81 -7.65
CA CYS A 218 -9.84 38.02 -6.62
C CYS A 218 -9.43 36.54 -6.66
N TYR A 219 -9.46 35.89 -7.83
CA TYR A 219 -9.04 34.48 -7.95
C TYR A 219 -7.55 34.28 -7.65
N LEU A 220 -6.69 35.24 -8.03
CA LEU A 220 -5.27 35.22 -7.67
C LEU A 220 -5.08 35.31 -6.15
N GLY A 221 -5.76 36.24 -5.48
CA GLY A 221 -5.71 36.39 -4.02
C GLY A 221 -6.21 35.16 -3.27
N VAL A 222 -7.35 34.59 -3.70
CA VAL A 222 -7.92 33.35 -3.16
C VAL A 222 -6.95 32.17 -3.37
N GLY A 223 -6.43 32.00 -4.58
CA GLY A 223 -5.50 30.93 -4.93
C GLY A 223 -4.20 30.97 -4.11
N LEU A 224 -3.60 32.16 -3.98
CA LEU A 224 -2.40 32.37 -3.15
C LEU A 224 -2.68 32.08 -1.67
N PHE A 225 -3.78 32.62 -1.11
CA PHE A 225 -4.16 32.43 0.28
C PHE A 225 -4.33 30.95 0.64
N TRP A 226 -5.15 30.22 -0.12
CA TRP A 226 -5.42 28.80 0.16
C TRP A 226 -4.19 27.92 -0.05
N THR A 227 -3.34 28.24 -1.04
CA THR A 227 -2.08 27.51 -1.27
C THR A 227 -1.13 27.68 -0.09
N VAL A 228 -0.94 28.91 0.41
CA VAL A 228 -0.08 29.20 1.57
C VAL A 228 -0.64 28.57 2.84
N ALA A 229 -1.95 28.68 3.07
CA ALA A 229 -2.64 28.05 4.21
C ALA A 229 -2.47 26.52 4.21
N ALA A 230 -2.57 25.88 3.04
CA ALA A 230 -2.36 24.46 2.89
C ALA A 230 -0.93 24.02 3.23
N PHE A 231 0.11 24.72 2.72
CA PHE A 231 1.50 24.39 3.07
C PHE A 231 1.79 24.56 4.57
N HIS A 232 1.24 25.60 5.21
CA HIS A 232 1.38 25.81 6.65
C HIS A 232 0.70 24.69 7.45
N SER A 233 -0.55 24.34 7.08
CA SER A 233 -1.33 23.27 7.67
C SER A 233 -0.63 21.91 7.54
N THR A 234 -0.14 21.54 6.36
CA THR A 234 0.59 20.29 6.13
C THR A 234 1.86 20.19 6.96
N ARG A 235 2.63 21.28 7.08
CA ARG A 235 3.82 21.31 7.95
C ARG A 235 3.45 21.06 9.41
N PHE A 236 2.41 21.72 9.91
CA PHE A 236 1.92 21.55 11.28
C PHE A 236 1.48 20.10 11.54
N TYR A 237 0.56 19.58 10.72
CA TYR A 237 0.03 18.23 10.89
C TYR A 237 1.08 17.14 10.67
N ARG A 238 2.05 17.30 9.75
CA ARG A 238 3.12 16.31 9.56
C ARG A 238 4.06 16.23 10.78
N LEU A 239 4.41 17.36 11.39
CA LEU A 239 5.23 17.37 12.61
C LEU A 239 4.49 16.73 13.79
N GLU A 240 3.24 17.10 14.02
CA GLU A 240 2.45 16.57 15.13
C GLU A 240 2.11 15.08 14.95
N TYR A 241 1.89 14.63 13.70
CA TYR A 241 1.68 13.22 13.39
C TYR A 241 2.96 12.39 13.59
N PHE A 242 4.13 12.95 13.27
CA PHE A 242 5.42 12.30 13.52
C PHE A 242 5.76 12.22 15.01
N ASP A 243 5.51 13.27 15.79
CA ASP A 243 5.64 13.24 17.26
C ASP A 243 4.70 12.20 17.88
N ALA A 244 3.44 12.14 17.42
CA ALA A 244 2.49 11.12 17.87
C ALA A 244 2.90 9.69 17.50
N MET A 245 3.58 9.48 16.35
CA MET A 245 4.19 8.18 15.98
C MET A 245 5.34 7.82 16.93
N LEU A 246 6.29 8.73 17.15
CA LEU A 246 7.49 8.47 17.96
C LEU A 246 7.20 8.20 19.43
N ARG A 247 6.07 8.71 19.95
CA ARG A 247 5.63 8.44 21.33
C ARG A 247 5.09 7.03 21.52
N GLN A 248 4.59 6.35 20.49
CA GLN A 248 3.99 5.01 20.66
C GLN A 248 5.01 3.99 21.16
N ASP A 249 4.54 3.02 21.96
CA ASP A 249 5.40 1.97 22.50
C ASP A 249 5.73 0.88 21.46
N VAL A 250 6.70 0.02 21.77
CA VAL A 250 7.17 -1.03 20.84
C VAL A 250 6.02 -1.92 20.34
N SER A 251 5.03 -2.22 21.20
CA SER A 251 3.93 -3.11 20.81
C SER A 251 3.03 -2.52 19.72
N PHE A 252 2.97 -1.20 19.57
CA PHE A 252 2.29 -0.55 18.45
C PHE A 252 2.92 -0.94 17.12
N PHE A 253 4.24 -1.02 17.04
CA PHE A 253 5.00 -1.31 15.81
C PHE A 253 5.02 -2.81 15.44
N ASP A 254 4.82 -3.70 16.41
CA ASP A 254 4.69 -5.16 16.17
C ASP A 254 3.35 -5.56 15.54
N ILE A 255 2.34 -4.68 15.59
CA ILE A 255 1.04 -4.93 14.97
C ILE A 255 1.21 -4.96 13.44
N LYS A 256 0.63 -5.97 12.80
CA LYS A 256 0.65 -6.11 11.34
C LYS A 256 0.07 -4.85 10.69
N GLY A 257 0.85 -4.24 9.80
CA GLY A 257 0.50 -2.97 9.16
C GLY A 257 0.99 -1.72 9.90
N HIS A 258 1.85 -1.84 10.93
CA HIS A 258 2.55 -0.71 11.57
C HIS A 258 4.07 -0.72 11.38
N GLY A 259 4.59 -1.53 10.45
CA GLY A 259 6.02 -1.56 10.13
C GLY A 259 6.54 -0.24 9.53
N ALA A 260 7.87 -0.04 9.59
CA ALA A 260 8.53 1.22 9.25
C ALA A 260 8.20 1.78 7.84
N ALA A 261 8.13 0.91 6.82
CA ALA A 261 7.77 1.32 5.46
C ALA A 261 6.33 1.86 5.36
N GLU A 262 5.39 1.19 6.03
CA GLU A 262 3.98 1.58 6.07
C GLU A 262 3.78 2.87 6.88
N MET A 263 4.48 3.03 8.01
CA MET A 263 4.48 4.29 8.77
C MET A 263 5.07 5.46 7.98
N THR A 264 6.14 5.23 7.22
CA THR A 264 6.74 6.23 6.32
C THR A 264 5.76 6.64 5.21
N SER A 265 5.06 5.67 4.61
CA SER A 265 4.00 5.91 3.64
C SER A 265 2.88 6.78 4.24
N ARG A 266 2.35 6.39 5.41
CA ARG A 266 1.29 7.13 6.14
C ARG A 266 1.70 8.56 6.50
N LEU A 267 2.93 8.77 6.95
CA LEU A 267 3.50 10.09 7.28
C LEU A 267 3.56 11.03 6.06
N SER A 268 3.72 10.47 4.86
CA SER A 268 3.60 11.24 3.62
C SER A 268 2.14 11.45 3.21
N LEU A 269 1.39 10.35 3.12
CA LEU A 269 0.08 10.25 2.47
C LEU A 269 -1.05 10.96 3.21
N HIS A 270 -1.16 10.80 4.55
CA HIS A 270 -2.29 11.38 5.29
C HIS A 270 -2.23 12.92 5.34
N PRO A 271 -1.08 13.57 5.65
CA PRO A 271 -0.97 15.02 5.54
C PRO A 271 -1.17 15.54 4.12
N GLN A 272 -0.77 14.79 3.09
CA GLN A 272 -0.99 15.16 1.68
C GLN A 272 -2.48 15.11 1.28
N ARG A 273 -3.23 14.09 1.69
CA ARG A 273 -4.70 14.04 1.48
C ARG A 273 -5.40 15.21 2.16
N LEU A 274 -4.97 15.59 3.37
CA LEU A 274 -5.49 16.75 4.07
C LEU A 274 -5.10 18.07 3.36
N GLN A 275 -3.87 18.18 2.84
CA GLN A 275 -3.41 19.31 2.02
C GLN A 275 -4.29 19.51 0.79
N ASN A 276 -4.60 18.43 0.07
CA ASN A 276 -5.41 18.49 -1.15
C ASN A 276 -6.82 19.04 -0.86
N LEU A 277 -7.40 18.75 0.31
CA LEU A 277 -8.67 19.35 0.71
C LEU A 277 -8.51 20.83 1.09
N ILE A 278 -7.56 21.15 1.98
CA ILE A 278 -7.36 22.50 2.53
C ILE A 278 -6.83 23.51 1.49
N SER A 279 -6.23 23.04 0.41
CA SER A 279 -5.75 23.86 -0.71
C SER A 279 -6.92 24.28 -1.63
N THR A 280 -6.86 23.98 -2.92
CA THR A 280 -7.81 24.42 -3.93
C THR A 280 -9.24 23.89 -3.74
N ASN A 281 -9.41 22.68 -3.20
CA ASN A 281 -10.72 22.03 -3.17
C ASN A 281 -11.72 22.71 -2.23
N ILE A 282 -11.34 23.06 -0.99
CA ILE A 282 -12.24 23.76 -0.06
C ILE A 282 -12.62 25.16 -0.58
N ALA A 283 -11.69 25.85 -1.23
CA ALA A 283 -11.93 27.14 -1.87
C ALA A 283 -13.00 27.03 -2.97
N LEU A 284 -12.88 26.02 -3.83
CA LEU A 284 -13.80 25.75 -4.93
C LEU A 284 -15.16 25.26 -4.44
N ILE A 285 -15.22 24.45 -3.37
CA ILE A 285 -16.48 24.04 -2.74
C ILE A 285 -17.23 25.27 -2.18
N ILE A 286 -16.55 26.15 -1.44
CA ILE A 286 -17.14 27.39 -0.91
C ILE A 286 -17.65 28.28 -2.06
N LEU A 287 -16.83 28.46 -3.09
CA LEU A 287 -17.19 29.21 -4.30
C LEU A 287 -18.44 28.63 -4.98
N ILE A 288 -18.54 27.31 -5.12
CA ILE A 288 -19.69 26.62 -5.73
C ILE A 288 -20.97 26.88 -4.93
N PHE A 289 -20.92 26.78 -3.60
CA PHE A 289 -22.06 27.14 -2.76
C PHE A 289 -22.44 28.61 -2.90
N VAL A 290 -21.48 29.54 -2.80
CA VAL A 290 -21.73 30.98 -2.93
C VAL A 290 -22.33 31.32 -4.30
N ASN A 291 -21.80 30.74 -5.38
CA ASN A 291 -22.32 30.94 -6.73
C ASN A 291 -23.75 30.41 -6.86
N MET A 292 -23.99 29.17 -6.43
CA MET A 292 -25.30 28.53 -6.47
C MET A 292 -26.36 29.33 -5.70
N PHE A 293 -26.07 29.74 -4.46
CA PHE A 293 -26.99 30.57 -3.66
C PHE A 293 -27.20 31.96 -4.26
N SER A 294 -26.15 32.61 -4.78
CA SER A 294 -26.26 33.94 -5.41
C SER A 294 -27.12 33.89 -6.67
N CYS A 295 -26.93 32.87 -7.51
CA CYS A 295 -27.74 32.62 -8.71
C CYS A 295 -29.22 32.40 -8.39
N PHE A 296 -29.55 31.60 -7.35
CA PHE A 296 -30.93 31.35 -6.97
C PHE A 296 -31.59 32.56 -6.31
N LEU A 297 -30.86 33.31 -5.49
CA LEU A 297 -31.35 34.56 -4.89
C LEU A 297 -31.67 35.59 -5.98
N LEU A 298 -30.77 35.76 -6.97
CA LEU A 298 -30.99 36.63 -8.13
C LEU A 298 -32.22 36.19 -8.95
N ALA A 299 -32.36 34.89 -9.22
CA ALA A 299 -33.48 34.34 -9.97
C ALA A 299 -34.84 34.59 -9.28
N ILE A 300 -34.90 34.41 -7.95
CA ILE A 300 -36.12 34.68 -7.17
C ILE A 300 -36.40 36.19 -7.10
N ALA A 301 -35.38 37.02 -6.87
CA ALA A 301 -35.54 38.46 -6.76
C ALA A 301 -36.02 39.12 -8.07
N MET A 302 -35.50 38.69 -9.22
CA MET A 302 -35.87 39.24 -10.53
C MET A 302 -37.15 38.66 -11.11
N GLY A 303 -37.46 37.38 -10.84
CA GLY A 303 -38.60 36.70 -11.46
C GLY A 303 -39.10 35.49 -10.67
N TRP A 304 -39.61 35.74 -9.46
CA TRP A 304 -40.03 34.72 -8.49
C TRP A 304 -40.89 33.58 -9.06
N LYS A 305 -41.80 33.84 -10.01
CA LYS A 305 -42.62 32.77 -10.64
C LYS A 305 -41.76 31.74 -11.39
N LEU A 306 -40.82 32.22 -12.21
CA LEU A 306 -39.93 31.35 -13.00
C LEU A 306 -38.85 30.74 -12.10
N GLY A 307 -38.25 31.54 -11.23
CA GLY A 307 -37.26 31.10 -10.25
C GLY A 307 -37.78 29.95 -9.37
N LEU A 308 -38.95 30.10 -8.75
CA LEU A 308 -39.53 29.05 -7.89
C LEU A 308 -39.82 27.76 -8.66
N VAL A 309 -40.38 27.83 -9.88
CA VAL A 309 -40.70 26.62 -10.66
C VAL A 309 -39.44 25.83 -10.99
N VAL A 310 -38.37 26.49 -11.46
CA VAL A 310 -37.15 25.77 -11.85
C VAL A 310 -36.31 25.37 -10.63
N ILE A 311 -36.31 26.13 -9.53
CA ILE A 311 -35.65 25.72 -8.28
C ILE A 311 -36.40 24.53 -7.66
N ALA A 312 -37.73 24.60 -7.49
CA ALA A 312 -38.50 23.55 -6.84
C ALA A 312 -38.58 22.25 -7.67
N GLY A 313 -38.65 22.35 -9.01
CA GLY A 313 -38.65 21.17 -9.89
C GLY A 313 -37.25 20.66 -10.23
N GLY A 314 -36.30 21.57 -10.48
CA GLY A 314 -34.97 21.24 -10.98
C GLY A 314 -33.94 20.90 -9.89
N MET A 315 -33.96 21.54 -8.72
CA MET A 315 -32.97 21.23 -7.67
C MET A 315 -33.12 19.82 -7.09
N PRO A 316 -34.30 19.35 -6.67
CA PRO A 316 -34.43 18.01 -6.09
C PRO A 316 -34.09 16.90 -7.09
N THR A 317 -34.41 17.10 -8.38
CA THR A 317 -34.12 16.15 -9.45
C THR A 317 -32.63 16.09 -9.78
N LEU A 318 -31.95 17.24 -9.91
CA LEU A 318 -30.51 17.29 -10.16
C LEU A 318 -29.68 16.78 -8.96
N PHE A 319 -29.99 17.19 -7.74
CA PHE A 319 -29.29 16.71 -6.55
C PHE A 319 -29.54 15.21 -6.29
N GLY A 320 -30.75 14.72 -6.53
CA GLY A 320 -31.07 13.29 -6.42
C GLY A 320 -30.29 12.45 -7.43
N ALA A 321 -30.23 12.88 -8.69
CA ALA A 321 -29.46 12.20 -9.73
C ALA A 321 -27.94 12.25 -9.47
N GLY A 322 -27.42 13.40 -9.06
CA GLY A 322 -26.01 13.56 -8.68
C GLY A 322 -25.59 12.68 -7.50
N TYR A 323 -26.44 12.60 -6.46
CA TYR A 323 -26.22 11.69 -5.32
C TYR A 323 -26.22 10.22 -5.74
N TYR A 324 -27.14 9.80 -6.61
CA TYR A 324 -27.21 8.42 -7.09
C TYR A 324 -26.00 8.05 -7.97
N ARG A 325 -25.61 8.92 -8.91
CA ARG A 325 -24.38 8.79 -9.70
C ARG A 325 -23.17 8.61 -8.78
N LEU A 326 -22.99 9.51 -7.81
CA LEU A 326 -21.87 9.47 -6.88
C LEU A 326 -21.82 8.16 -6.06
N ARG A 327 -22.98 7.68 -5.59
CA ARG A 327 -23.06 6.40 -4.87
C ARG A 327 -22.66 5.20 -5.72
N LEU A 328 -23.07 5.15 -6.99
CA LEU A 328 -22.66 4.10 -7.93
C LEU A 328 -21.16 4.18 -8.24
N GLU A 329 -20.63 5.38 -8.45
CA GLU A 329 -19.22 5.61 -8.79
C GLU A 329 -18.29 5.15 -7.67
N MET A 330 -18.52 5.58 -6.42
CA MET A 330 -17.76 5.12 -5.25
C MET A 330 -17.88 3.60 -5.04
N SER A 331 -19.09 3.02 -5.14
CA SER A 331 -19.28 1.57 -4.96
C SER A 331 -18.57 0.72 -6.03
N ASN A 332 -18.36 1.28 -7.22
CA ASN A 332 -17.60 0.63 -8.28
C ASN A 332 -16.09 0.80 -8.06
N GLU A 333 -15.64 1.98 -7.61
CA GLU A 333 -14.23 2.26 -7.28
C GLU A 333 -13.73 1.36 -6.13
N ASP A 334 -14.50 1.18 -5.06
CA ASP A 334 -14.16 0.29 -3.94
C ASP A 334 -13.96 -1.16 -4.41
N ARG A 335 -14.91 -1.69 -5.19
CA ARG A 335 -14.86 -3.06 -5.76
C ARG A 335 -13.67 -3.24 -6.70
N LEU A 336 -13.40 -2.25 -7.53
CA LEU A 336 -12.31 -2.26 -8.48
C LEU A 336 -10.95 -2.26 -7.75
N SER A 337 -10.82 -1.43 -6.70
CA SER A 337 -9.63 -1.39 -5.86
C SER A 337 -9.35 -2.73 -5.17
N GLU A 338 -10.38 -3.44 -4.69
CA GLU A 338 -10.22 -4.76 -4.06
C GLU A 338 -9.67 -5.80 -5.06
N MET A 339 -10.25 -5.86 -6.27
CA MET A 339 -9.79 -6.77 -7.34
C MET A 339 -8.37 -6.43 -7.84
N TYR A 340 -8.00 -5.15 -7.90
CA TYR A 340 -6.64 -4.73 -8.23
C TYR A 340 -5.64 -5.15 -7.15
N VAL A 341 -5.98 -5.02 -5.86
CA VAL A 341 -5.10 -5.46 -4.75
C VAL A 341 -4.90 -6.97 -4.76
N GLU A 342 -5.93 -7.78 -5.05
CA GLU A 342 -5.77 -9.23 -5.18
C GLU A 342 -4.87 -9.60 -6.37
N SER A 343 -5.06 -8.96 -7.53
CA SER A 343 -4.26 -9.19 -8.73
C SER A 343 -2.80 -8.78 -8.53
N ALA A 344 -2.56 -7.62 -7.89
CA ALA A 344 -1.24 -7.13 -7.53
C ALA A 344 -0.54 -8.05 -6.51
N ARG A 345 -1.28 -8.61 -5.54
CA ARG A 345 -0.75 -9.59 -4.58
C ARG A 345 -0.24 -10.85 -5.28
N PHE A 346 -0.98 -11.39 -6.24
CA PHE A 346 -0.53 -12.56 -7.01
C PHE A 346 0.76 -12.28 -7.78
N ALA A 347 0.81 -11.15 -8.50
CA ALA A 347 2.03 -10.73 -9.21
C ALA A 347 3.21 -10.50 -8.25
N SER A 348 2.96 -9.86 -7.10
CA SER A 348 3.98 -9.61 -6.08
C SER A 348 4.50 -10.88 -5.41
N GLU A 349 3.67 -11.92 -5.24
CA GLU A 349 4.13 -13.22 -4.73
C GLU A 349 5.04 -13.91 -5.75
N ALA A 350 4.67 -13.90 -7.04
CA ALA A 350 5.47 -14.47 -8.10
C ALA A 350 6.82 -13.77 -8.29
N ILE A 351 6.83 -12.43 -8.36
CA ILE A 351 8.06 -11.62 -8.45
C ILE A 351 8.90 -11.81 -7.18
N GLY A 352 8.25 -11.81 -6.00
CA GLY A 352 8.90 -12.08 -4.72
C GLY A 352 9.44 -13.51 -4.56
N ALA A 353 9.20 -14.39 -5.53
CA ALA A 353 9.70 -15.76 -5.63
C ALA A 353 10.37 -16.04 -7.00
N ILE A 354 10.82 -15.00 -7.73
CA ILE A 354 11.25 -15.10 -9.13
C ILE A 354 12.31 -16.18 -9.40
N ARG A 355 13.30 -16.36 -8.50
CA ARG A 355 14.31 -17.42 -8.60
C ARG A 355 13.67 -18.82 -8.62
N THR A 356 12.63 -19.04 -7.80
CA THR A 356 11.89 -20.31 -7.69
C THR A 356 10.91 -20.52 -8.85
N VAL A 357 10.35 -19.44 -9.41
CA VAL A 357 9.50 -19.51 -10.61
C VAL A 357 10.35 -19.94 -11.80
N SER A 358 11.53 -19.33 -11.97
CA SER A 358 12.42 -19.61 -13.10
C SER A 358 13.15 -20.95 -12.97
N SER A 359 13.58 -21.34 -11.76
CA SER A 359 14.14 -22.68 -11.53
C SER A 359 13.17 -23.83 -11.80
N LEU A 360 11.86 -23.55 -11.89
CA LEU A 360 10.81 -24.52 -12.22
C LEU A 360 10.19 -24.30 -13.60
N THR A 361 10.70 -23.36 -14.40
CA THR A 361 10.18 -22.99 -15.73
C THR A 361 8.67 -22.69 -15.73
N LEU A 362 8.19 -21.98 -14.70
CA LEU A 362 6.76 -21.67 -14.49
C LEU A 362 6.35 -20.28 -14.97
N GLU A 363 7.22 -19.54 -15.67
CA GLU A 363 7.00 -18.16 -16.10
C GLU A 363 5.69 -18.01 -16.91
N ASN A 364 5.50 -18.84 -17.94
CA ASN A 364 4.30 -18.81 -18.79
C ASN A 364 3.03 -19.06 -17.96
N LYS A 365 3.05 -20.06 -17.06
CA LYS A 365 1.89 -20.41 -16.22
C LYS A 365 1.52 -19.31 -15.23
N VAL A 366 2.51 -18.55 -14.73
CA VAL A 366 2.30 -17.37 -13.90
C VAL A 366 1.77 -16.20 -14.74
N LEU A 367 2.27 -16.03 -15.96
CA LEU A 367 1.83 -15.00 -16.90
C LEU A 367 0.37 -15.23 -17.31
N ASP A 368 0.02 -16.42 -17.78
CA ASP A 368 -1.35 -16.83 -18.14
C ASP A 368 -2.31 -16.67 -16.95
N GLY A 369 -1.88 -17.09 -15.74
CA GLY A 369 -2.65 -16.90 -14.51
C GLY A 369 -2.80 -15.43 -14.08
N SER A 370 -1.94 -14.53 -14.55
CA SER A 370 -2.08 -13.08 -14.36
C SER A 370 -3.02 -12.49 -15.40
N LEU A 371 -2.86 -12.87 -16.68
CA LEU A 371 -3.70 -12.43 -17.80
C LEU A 371 -5.17 -12.82 -17.58
N ALA A 372 -5.46 -14.06 -17.18
CA ALA A 372 -6.82 -14.53 -16.92
C ALA A 372 -7.53 -13.72 -15.82
N ARG A 373 -6.81 -13.29 -14.76
CA ARG A 373 -7.37 -12.43 -13.70
C ARG A 373 -7.62 -11.00 -14.19
N LEU A 374 -6.73 -10.47 -15.02
CA LEU A 374 -6.90 -9.15 -15.65
C LEU A 374 -8.09 -9.16 -16.62
N GLU A 375 -8.32 -10.25 -17.36
CA GLU A 375 -9.47 -10.43 -18.25
C GLU A 375 -10.78 -10.58 -17.48
N GLU A 376 -10.81 -11.33 -16.37
CA GLU A 376 -11.96 -11.40 -15.46
C GLU A 376 -12.27 -10.03 -14.84
N CYS A 377 -11.23 -9.27 -14.46
CA CYS A 377 -11.38 -7.90 -13.95
C CYS A 377 -11.97 -6.97 -15.02
N SER A 378 -11.37 -6.93 -16.21
CA SER A 378 -11.81 -6.11 -17.36
C SER A 378 -13.26 -6.41 -17.78
N SER A 379 -13.62 -7.69 -17.93
CA SER A 379 -14.96 -8.09 -18.35
C SER A 379 -16.05 -7.79 -17.31
N ARG A 380 -15.73 -7.87 -16.01
CA ARG A 380 -16.61 -7.41 -14.92
C ARG A 380 -16.70 -5.89 -14.85
N GLU A 381 -15.56 -5.21 -14.95
CA GLU A 381 -15.49 -3.75 -14.94
C GLU A 381 -16.35 -3.17 -16.07
N LEU A 382 -16.26 -3.69 -17.29
CA LEU A 382 -17.03 -3.20 -18.44
C LEU A 382 -18.54 -3.18 -18.15
N ARG A 383 -19.10 -4.25 -17.58
CA ARG A 383 -20.53 -4.31 -17.22
C ARG A 383 -20.90 -3.33 -16.11
N SER A 384 -20.06 -3.24 -15.07
CA SER A 384 -20.25 -2.32 -13.94
C SER A 384 -20.17 -0.85 -14.38
N LYS A 385 -19.19 -0.51 -15.21
CA LYS A 385 -19.00 0.82 -15.81
C LYS A 385 -20.12 1.16 -16.79
N MET A 386 -20.60 0.24 -17.62
CA MET A 386 -21.76 0.50 -18.49
C MET A 386 -23.00 0.95 -17.70
N VAL A 387 -23.31 0.29 -16.58
CA VAL A 387 -24.44 0.69 -15.71
C VAL A 387 -24.20 2.09 -15.10
N ALA A 388 -22.98 2.38 -14.64
CA ALA A 388 -22.64 3.71 -14.12
C ALA A 388 -22.65 4.80 -15.21
N MET A 389 -22.21 4.50 -16.44
CA MET A 389 -22.26 5.41 -17.58
C MET A 389 -23.69 5.73 -18.01
N LEU A 390 -24.60 4.75 -17.97
CA LEU A 390 -26.03 5.00 -18.19
C LEU A 390 -26.62 5.91 -17.10
N ALA A 391 -26.27 5.69 -15.83
CA ALA A 391 -26.68 6.57 -14.74
C ALA A 391 -26.09 7.98 -14.87
N ASN A 392 -24.83 8.10 -15.34
CA ASN A 392 -24.19 9.38 -15.64
C ASN A 392 -24.92 10.12 -16.77
N ALA A 393 -25.12 9.46 -17.92
CA ALA A 393 -25.81 10.04 -19.06
C ALA A 393 -27.23 10.49 -18.72
N PHE A 394 -27.94 9.73 -17.87
CA PHE A 394 -29.25 10.11 -17.35
C PHE A 394 -29.18 11.37 -16.46
N ALA A 395 -28.20 11.46 -15.55
CA ALA A 395 -28.00 12.63 -14.70
C ALA A 395 -27.68 13.90 -15.51
N ASP A 396 -26.80 13.81 -16.51
CA ASP A 396 -26.46 14.94 -17.39
C ASP A 396 -27.67 15.34 -18.28
N SER A 397 -28.47 14.36 -18.73
CA SER A 397 -29.70 14.61 -19.49
C SER A 397 -30.77 15.36 -18.69
N LEU A 398 -30.83 15.17 -17.37
CA LEU A 398 -31.75 15.92 -16.51
C LEU A 398 -31.42 17.43 -16.47
N ASN A 399 -30.16 17.82 -16.59
CA ASN A 399 -29.76 19.23 -16.67
C ASN A 399 -30.31 19.91 -17.94
N LEU A 400 -30.27 19.20 -19.07
CA LEU A 400 -30.91 19.64 -20.31
C LEU A 400 -32.45 19.69 -20.18
N ALA A 401 -33.06 18.73 -19.49
CA ALA A 401 -34.50 18.73 -19.23
C ALA A 401 -34.95 19.92 -18.35
N VAL A 402 -34.18 20.26 -17.30
CA VAL A 402 -34.40 21.44 -16.45
C VAL A 402 -34.24 22.74 -17.25
N THR A 403 -33.25 22.81 -18.13
CA THR A 403 -33.05 23.94 -19.05
C THR A 403 -34.22 24.09 -20.03
N SER A 404 -34.73 22.98 -20.57
CA SER A 404 -35.91 22.95 -21.45
C SER A 404 -37.18 23.41 -20.72
N LEU A 405 -37.40 22.96 -19.48
CA LEU A 405 -38.50 23.41 -18.63
C LEU A 405 -38.46 24.94 -18.38
N ALA A 406 -37.26 25.48 -18.13
CA ALA A 406 -37.06 26.92 -17.96
C ALA A 406 -37.41 27.71 -19.23
N PHE A 407 -37.03 27.22 -20.41
CA PHE A 407 -37.42 27.82 -21.70
C PHE A 407 -38.92 27.73 -21.95
N TRP A 408 -39.55 26.58 -21.73
CA TRP A 408 -40.98 26.39 -21.98
C TRP A 408 -41.84 27.29 -21.07
N TYR A 409 -41.59 27.26 -19.75
CA TYR A 409 -42.37 28.04 -18.81
C TYR A 409 -42.05 29.53 -18.87
N GLY A 410 -40.76 29.90 -19.00
CA GLY A 410 -40.36 31.30 -19.14
C GLY A 410 -40.79 31.92 -20.48
N GLY A 411 -40.79 31.14 -21.56
CA GLY A 411 -41.34 31.54 -22.86
C GLY A 411 -42.86 31.76 -22.80
N LYS A 412 -43.59 30.92 -22.04
CA LYS A 412 -45.01 31.16 -21.75
C LYS A 412 -45.22 32.48 -21.01
N LEU A 413 -44.49 32.73 -19.91
CA LEU A 413 -44.55 33.99 -19.15
C LEU A 413 -44.19 35.24 -19.98
N LEU A 414 -43.26 35.10 -20.94
CA LEU A 414 -42.91 36.15 -21.90
C LEU A 414 -44.06 36.40 -22.90
N SER A 415 -44.70 35.34 -23.41
CA SER A 415 -45.85 35.45 -24.31
C SER A 415 -47.12 36.02 -23.64
N GLU A 416 -47.29 35.80 -22.33
CA GLU A 416 -48.36 36.39 -21.51
C GLU A 416 -48.07 37.86 -21.12
N GLY A 417 -46.92 38.43 -21.50
CA GLY A 417 -46.53 39.80 -21.16
C GLY A 417 -46.19 40.02 -19.68
N VAL A 418 -46.03 38.94 -18.91
CA VAL A 418 -45.77 39.00 -17.45
C VAL A 418 -44.30 39.34 -17.15
N TYR A 419 -43.38 38.96 -18.04
CA TYR A 419 -41.97 39.31 -17.96
C TYR A 419 -41.48 39.96 -19.24
N ASP A 420 -40.61 40.97 -19.08
CA ASP A 420 -39.82 41.52 -20.18
C ASP A 420 -38.71 40.55 -20.61
N THR A 421 -38.27 40.65 -21.86
CA THR A 421 -37.18 39.86 -22.44
C THR A 421 -35.90 39.95 -21.60
N ARG A 422 -35.56 41.14 -21.07
CA ARG A 422 -34.38 41.32 -20.21
C ARG A 422 -34.49 40.52 -18.91
N THR A 423 -35.64 40.60 -18.25
CA THR A 423 -35.90 39.88 -16.98
C THR A 423 -35.89 38.37 -17.19
N PHE A 424 -36.48 37.88 -18.29
CA PHE A 424 -36.44 36.47 -18.67
C PHE A 424 -34.99 35.97 -18.81
N PHE A 425 -34.13 36.65 -19.58
CA PHE A 425 -32.74 36.21 -19.78
C PHE A 425 -31.90 36.26 -18.51
N ILE A 426 -32.09 37.26 -17.63
CA ILE A 426 -31.37 37.34 -16.35
C ILE A 426 -31.72 36.13 -15.46
N VAL A 427 -33.01 35.79 -15.33
CA VAL A 427 -33.47 34.65 -14.54
C VAL A 427 -33.00 33.33 -15.17
N PHE A 428 -33.10 33.20 -16.50
CA PHE A 428 -32.68 32.01 -17.23
C PHE A 428 -31.18 31.72 -17.06
N ILE A 429 -30.31 32.71 -17.32
CA ILE A 429 -28.85 32.54 -17.18
C ILE A 429 -28.45 32.31 -15.72
N GLY A 430 -29.08 33.00 -14.76
CA GLY A 430 -28.86 32.76 -13.34
C GLY A 430 -29.16 31.31 -12.94
N VAL A 431 -30.33 30.79 -13.32
CA VAL A 431 -30.74 29.41 -13.04
C VAL A 431 -29.83 28.38 -13.73
N LEU A 432 -29.40 28.64 -14.97
CA LEU A 432 -28.50 27.76 -15.71
C LEU A 432 -27.11 27.66 -15.05
N MET A 433 -26.53 28.79 -14.66
CA MET A 433 -25.25 28.85 -13.94
C MET A 433 -25.31 28.21 -12.55
N GLY A 434 -26.41 28.42 -11.82
CA GLY A 434 -26.67 27.77 -10.54
C GLY A 434 -26.80 26.25 -10.67
N SER A 435 -27.51 25.77 -11.70
CA SER A 435 -27.70 24.33 -11.98
C SER A 435 -26.38 23.63 -12.32
N ASN A 436 -25.53 24.24 -13.15
CA ASN A 436 -24.22 23.68 -13.50
C ASN A 436 -23.29 23.56 -12.26
N SER A 437 -23.37 24.52 -11.34
CA SER A 437 -22.58 24.52 -10.10
C SER A 437 -22.90 23.30 -9.21
N GLY A 438 -24.17 22.87 -9.16
CA GLY A 438 -24.60 21.69 -8.42
C GLY A 438 -23.99 20.37 -8.94
N GLY A 439 -23.79 20.23 -10.25
CA GLY A 439 -23.11 19.06 -10.83
C GLY A 439 -21.63 19.00 -10.45
N ILE A 440 -20.94 20.14 -10.55
CA ILE A 440 -19.50 20.26 -10.24
C ILE A 440 -19.21 19.96 -8.75
N MET A 441 -20.13 20.29 -7.84
CA MET A 441 -20.03 19.99 -6.41
C MET A 441 -19.71 18.52 -6.13
N PHE A 442 -20.35 17.58 -6.82
CA PHE A 442 -20.18 16.15 -6.59
C PHE A 442 -18.79 15.64 -7.03
N GLY A 443 -18.11 16.32 -7.95
CA GLY A 443 -16.75 15.97 -8.38
C GLY A 443 -15.69 16.08 -7.27
N TYR A 444 -15.91 16.91 -6.25
CA TYR A 444 -14.99 17.08 -5.13
C TYR A 444 -15.19 16.08 -3.98
N SER A 445 -16.24 15.25 -4.05
CA SER A 445 -16.62 14.29 -3.01
C SER A 445 -15.52 13.29 -2.63
N SER A 446 -14.79 12.74 -3.61
CA SER A 446 -13.69 11.79 -3.37
C SER A 446 -12.56 12.45 -2.55
N ASN A 447 -12.19 13.69 -2.87
CA ASN A 447 -11.19 14.45 -2.11
C ASN A 447 -11.64 14.71 -0.66
N VAL A 448 -12.92 15.03 -0.44
CA VAL A 448 -13.50 15.19 0.90
C VAL A 448 -13.46 13.87 1.69
N SER A 449 -13.85 12.76 1.06
CA SER A 449 -13.84 11.42 1.68
C SER A 449 -12.42 10.97 2.08
N GLN A 450 -11.46 11.09 1.16
CA GLN A 450 -10.06 10.74 1.41
C GLN A 450 -9.42 11.59 2.51
N ALA A 451 -9.71 12.90 2.54
CA ALA A 451 -9.23 13.78 3.59
C ALA A 451 -9.91 13.51 4.94
N HIS A 452 -11.20 13.16 4.97
CA HIS A 452 -11.89 12.75 6.19
C HIS A 452 -11.31 11.45 6.78
N SER A 453 -11.06 10.44 5.94
CA SER A 453 -10.35 9.22 6.33
C SER A 453 -8.96 9.54 6.89
N ALA A 454 -8.16 10.35 6.19
CA ALA A 454 -6.83 10.75 6.65
C ALA A 454 -6.87 11.53 7.97
N ALA A 455 -7.83 12.44 8.15
CA ALA A 455 -8.02 13.17 9.40
C ALA A 455 -8.36 12.23 10.56
N ASN A 456 -9.23 11.23 10.35
CA ASN A 456 -9.54 10.23 11.37
C ASN A 456 -8.30 9.42 11.80
N HIS A 457 -7.39 9.07 10.88
CA HIS A 457 -6.11 8.43 11.21
C HIS A 457 -5.11 9.34 11.95
N ILE A 458 -5.08 10.64 11.63
CA ILE A 458 -4.25 11.63 12.34
C ILE A 458 -4.79 11.87 13.76
N ILE A 459 -6.11 12.00 13.90
CA ILE A 459 -6.79 12.23 15.17
C ILE A 459 -6.73 10.98 16.07
N SER A 460 -6.87 9.78 15.51
CA SER A 460 -6.78 8.54 16.31
C SER A 460 -5.37 8.39 16.90
N LEU A 461 -4.33 8.53 16.09
CA LEU A 461 -2.94 8.41 16.58
C LEU A 461 -2.58 9.51 17.60
N ARG A 462 -3.05 10.74 17.40
CA ARG A 462 -2.87 11.85 18.36
C ARG A 462 -3.56 11.57 19.70
N ARG A 463 -4.66 10.83 19.70
CA ARG A 463 -5.41 10.44 20.91
C ARG A 463 -4.93 9.11 21.52
N SER A 464 -4.06 8.37 20.83
CA SER A 464 -3.43 7.15 21.36
C SER A 464 -2.38 7.49 22.41
N TYR A 465 -2.74 7.30 23.68
CA TYR A 465 -1.79 7.33 24.79
C TYR A 465 -1.21 5.92 24.99
N PRO A 466 0.10 5.70 24.80
CA PRO A 466 0.73 4.41 25.00
C PRO A 466 0.77 4.05 26.50
N PRO A 467 0.59 2.77 26.87
CA PRO A 467 0.61 2.33 28.26
C PRO A 467 2.00 2.46 28.90
N ILE A 468 3.07 2.42 28.09
CA ILE A 468 4.45 2.67 28.50
C ILE A 468 4.90 3.94 27.80
N ASN A 469 4.87 5.05 28.53
CA ASN A 469 5.33 6.33 28.02
C ASN A 469 6.86 6.42 28.20
N THR A 470 7.59 6.48 27.09
CA THR A 470 9.06 6.51 27.05
C THR A 470 9.60 7.89 27.46
N SER A 471 9.66 8.11 28.78
CA SER A 471 10.52 9.09 29.45
C SER A 471 10.34 10.57 29.07
N THR A 472 9.71 11.32 29.97
CA THR A 472 9.94 12.78 30.11
C THR A 472 11.30 13.12 30.78
N GLY A 473 12.17 12.12 31.05
CA GLY A 473 13.48 12.30 31.70
C GLY A 473 13.40 12.77 33.16
N LEU A 474 12.20 12.85 33.74
CA LEU A 474 11.88 13.65 34.92
C LEU A 474 11.64 12.84 36.20
N LEU A 475 11.70 11.51 36.15
CA LEU A 475 11.69 10.71 37.38
C LEU A 475 13.09 10.66 37.98
N SER A 476 13.28 11.39 39.07
CA SER A 476 14.38 11.16 40.02
C SER A 476 14.33 9.72 40.52
N LEU A 477 15.36 8.95 40.20
CA LEU A 477 15.52 7.57 40.66
C LEU A 477 15.56 7.55 42.20
N PRO A 478 14.90 6.58 42.88
CA PRO A 478 15.04 6.41 44.32
C PRO A 478 16.50 6.09 44.70
N PRO A 479 16.93 6.39 45.94
CA PRO A 479 18.30 6.15 46.38
C PRO A 479 18.69 4.68 46.27
N HIS A 480 19.90 4.42 45.80
CA HIS A 480 20.39 3.09 45.44
C HIS A 480 20.73 2.27 46.69
N ASP A 481 19.92 1.25 46.99
CA ASP A 481 20.14 0.33 48.11
C ASP A 481 20.80 -0.97 47.64
N THR A 482 22.03 -1.24 48.08
CA THR A 482 22.78 -2.44 47.71
C THR A 482 22.28 -3.74 48.36
N SER A 483 21.33 -3.68 49.29
CA SER A 483 20.74 -4.86 49.93
C SER A 483 19.66 -5.56 49.09
N ILE A 484 19.11 -4.86 48.10
CA ILE A 484 18.01 -5.32 47.25
C ILE A 484 18.58 -6.06 46.02
N PRO A 485 17.98 -7.19 45.55
CA PRO A 485 18.38 -7.81 44.29
C PRO A 485 18.31 -6.82 43.12
N ALA A 486 19.25 -6.92 42.17
CA ALA A 486 19.33 -5.98 41.06
C ALA A 486 18.11 -6.09 40.13
N ILE A 487 17.65 -7.32 39.90
CA ILE A 487 16.43 -7.65 39.13
C ILE A 487 15.75 -8.84 39.82
N GLU A 488 14.46 -8.72 40.11
CA GLU A 488 13.61 -9.79 40.61
C GLU A 488 12.31 -9.88 39.79
N PHE A 489 12.09 -11.04 39.15
CA PHE A 489 10.84 -11.41 38.50
C PHE A 489 9.98 -12.19 39.49
N ARG A 490 8.71 -11.77 39.71
CA ARG A 490 7.75 -12.48 40.56
C ARG A 490 6.54 -12.96 39.77
N ASN A 491 6.48 -14.27 39.49
CA ASN A 491 5.38 -14.94 38.77
C ASN A 491 5.00 -14.28 37.44
N VAL A 492 6.01 -13.81 36.70
CA VAL A 492 5.82 -13.00 35.49
C VAL A 492 5.26 -13.85 34.34
N THR A 493 4.13 -13.40 33.80
CA THR A 493 3.44 -14.04 32.67
C THR A 493 3.36 -13.06 31.51
N PHE A 494 3.86 -13.47 30.34
CA PHE A 494 3.99 -12.62 29.15
C PHE A 494 3.45 -13.30 27.89
N THR A 495 2.84 -12.50 27.02
CA THR A 495 2.29 -12.90 25.72
C THR A 495 2.48 -11.74 24.77
N TYR A 496 3.03 -11.98 23.57
CA TYR A 496 3.14 -10.92 22.57
C TYR A 496 1.74 -10.48 22.08
N PRO A 497 1.45 -9.18 21.98
CA PRO A 497 0.17 -8.68 21.45
C PRO A 497 -0.13 -9.15 20.02
N SER A 498 0.90 -9.42 19.21
CA SER A 498 0.79 -9.98 17.87
C SER A 498 0.36 -11.46 17.83
N CYS A 499 0.52 -12.20 18.93
CA CYS A 499 0.19 -13.62 19.07
C CYS A 499 -0.50 -13.92 20.44
N PRO A 500 -1.70 -13.39 20.70
CA PRO A 500 -2.34 -13.44 22.02
C PRO A 500 -2.76 -14.84 22.49
N SER A 501 -2.80 -15.82 21.58
CA SER A 501 -3.14 -17.22 21.85
C SER A 501 -1.97 -18.06 22.39
N GLN A 502 -0.73 -17.59 22.25
CA GLN A 502 0.47 -18.34 22.64
C GLN A 502 1.30 -17.57 23.67
N PRO A 503 1.08 -17.77 24.99
CA PRO A 503 1.98 -17.24 26.02
C PRO A 503 3.41 -17.74 25.83
N VAL A 504 4.37 -16.85 26.08
CA VAL A 504 5.82 -17.12 25.95
C VAL A 504 6.45 -17.35 27.33
N LEU A 505 6.00 -16.62 28.34
CA LEU A 505 6.39 -16.83 29.74
C LEU A 505 5.19 -17.27 30.57
N HIS A 506 5.40 -18.29 31.39
CA HIS A 506 4.43 -18.83 32.34
C HIS A 506 4.98 -18.71 33.75
N SER A 507 4.43 -17.79 34.55
CA SER A 507 4.75 -17.61 35.98
C SER A 507 6.25 -17.63 36.31
N LEU A 508 7.08 -16.97 35.49
CA LEU A 508 8.53 -16.95 35.67
C LEU A 508 8.89 -16.22 36.98
N SER A 509 9.60 -16.90 37.86
CA SER A 509 10.19 -16.32 39.07
C SER A 509 11.69 -16.52 39.07
N LEU A 510 12.45 -15.43 39.13
CA LEU A 510 13.91 -15.42 39.01
C LEU A 510 14.49 -14.20 39.73
N THR A 511 15.57 -14.39 40.48
CA THR A 511 16.27 -13.31 41.20
C THR A 511 17.72 -13.24 40.75
N ILE A 512 18.17 -12.05 40.34
CA ILE A 512 19.53 -11.79 39.85
C ILE A 512 20.19 -10.76 40.76
N ARG A 513 21.36 -11.10 41.32
CA ARG A 513 22.14 -10.20 42.18
C ARG A 513 23.07 -9.31 41.33
N GLN A 514 23.45 -8.16 41.88
CA GLN A 514 24.39 -7.25 41.22
C GLN A 514 25.75 -7.95 41.00
N GLY A 515 26.31 -7.84 39.80
CA GLY A 515 27.56 -8.53 39.41
C GLY A 515 27.43 -10.02 39.06
N GLN A 516 26.23 -10.62 39.20
CA GLN A 516 26.00 -12.02 38.84
C GLN A 516 25.77 -12.18 37.32
N SER A 517 26.54 -13.04 36.66
CA SER A 517 26.25 -13.48 35.30
C SER A 517 25.27 -14.65 35.31
N VAL A 518 24.21 -14.59 34.50
CA VAL A 518 23.16 -15.61 34.43
C VAL A 518 22.96 -16.03 32.98
N GLY A 519 23.29 -17.29 32.68
CA GLY A 519 23.04 -17.91 31.37
C GLY A 519 21.64 -18.49 31.28
N ILE A 520 20.88 -18.12 30.23
CA ILE A 520 19.52 -18.61 29.99
C ILE A 520 19.53 -19.52 28.76
N VAL A 521 19.09 -20.76 28.94
CA VAL A 521 19.03 -21.79 27.89
C VAL A 521 17.58 -22.27 27.74
N GLY A 522 17.13 -22.43 26.50
CA GLY A 522 15.77 -22.88 26.18
C GLY A 522 15.62 -23.31 24.73
N ALA A 523 14.45 -23.87 24.39
CA ALA A 523 14.10 -24.21 23.02
C ALA A 523 14.05 -22.96 22.12
N SER A 524 14.18 -23.14 20.80
CA SER A 524 14.43 -22.04 19.84
C SER A 524 13.51 -20.82 20.00
N GLY A 525 12.20 -21.04 20.24
CA GLY A 525 11.21 -19.97 20.42
C GLY A 525 11.33 -19.14 21.71
N MET A 526 12.08 -19.59 22.72
CA MET A 526 12.28 -18.86 23.98
C MET A 526 13.49 -17.90 23.92
N LYS A 527 14.40 -18.10 22.94
CA LYS A 527 15.63 -17.30 22.80
C LYS A 527 15.38 -15.93 22.17
N SER A 528 14.45 -15.84 21.21
CA SER A 528 14.11 -14.59 20.53
C SER A 528 13.57 -13.52 21.48
N TRP A 529 12.83 -13.94 22.52
CA TRP A 529 12.27 -13.05 23.54
C TRP A 529 13.35 -12.25 24.29
N TRP A 530 14.45 -12.90 24.68
CA TRP A 530 15.59 -12.25 25.35
C TRP A 530 16.52 -11.52 24.36
N GLY A 531 16.74 -12.08 23.16
CA GLY A 531 17.72 -11.55 22.20
C GLY A 531 17.26 -10.34 21.40
N GLY A 532 15.95 -10.11 21.25
CA GLY A 532 15.37 -9.12 20.32
C GLY A 532 15.51 -7.64 20.71
N GLY A 533 16.51 -7.24 21.51
CA GLY A 533 16.74 -5.83 21.91
C GLY A 533 15.69 -5.22 22.86
N GLY A 534 14.62 -5.95 23.16
CA GLY A 534 13.55 -5.58 24.07
C GLY A 534 13.96 -5.70 25.54
N GLY A 535 14.77 -4.75 26.03
CA GLY A 535 15.16 -4.68 27.43
C GLY A 535 13.96 -4.61 28.39
N ILE A 536 14.21 -4.97 29.66
CA ILE A 536 13.20 -5.22 30.70
C ILE A 536 12.17 -4.08 30.88
N GLY A 537 12.53 -2.82 30.59
CA GLY A 537 11.63 -1.66 30.65
C GLY A 537 10.84 -1.33 29.38
N ARG A 538 10.86 -2.16 28.31
CA ARG A 538 10.24 -1.82 27.00
C ARG A 538 8.93 -2.55 26.67
N TRP A 539 8.44 -3.46 27.50
CA TRP A 539 7.27 -4.30 27.21
C TRP A 539 6.17 -4.18 28.26
N CYS A 540 4.91 -4.24 27.80
CA CYS A 540 3.74 -4.29 28.68
C CYS A 540 3.50 -5.72 29.17
N TRP A 541 3.48 -5.90 30.49
CA TRP A 541 3.34 -7.21 31.13
C TRP A 541 1.88 -7.54 31.38
N ARG A 542 1.52 -8.83 31.51
CA ARG A 542 0.12 -9.25 31.68
C ARG A 542 -0.26 -9.53 33.13
N ARG A 543 0.65 -10.12 33.91
CA ARG A 543 0.57 -10.40 35.37
C ARG A 543 1.97 -10.65 35.94
N GLY A 544 2.14 -10.36 37.23
CA GLY A 544 3.39 -10.50 37.98
C GLY A 544 4.14 -9.17 38.07
N ASP A 545 5.00 -9.01 39.07
CA ASP A 545 5.77 -7.78 39.28
C ASP A 545 7.23 -7.97 38.86
N ILE A 546 7.86 -6.91 38.35
CA ILE A 546 9.30 -6.84 38.12
C ILE A 546 9.86 -5.72 38.99
N LEU A 547 10.64 -6.14 39.99
CA LEU A 547 11.30 -5.24 40.93
C LEU A 547 12.76 -5.13 40.50
N GLY A 548 13.21 -3.91 40.20
CA GLY A 548 14.61 -3.63 39.93
C GLY A 548 15.06 -2.40 40.70
N ASN A 549 16.34 -2.36 41.06
CA ASN A 549 16.93 -1.32 41.92
C ASN A 549 16.90 0.11 41.31
N PHE A 550 16.35 0.26 40.10
CA PHE A 550 16.22 1.51 39.35
C PHE A 550 14.81 1.77 38.79
N MET A 551 13.89 0.79 38.80
CA MET A 551 12.51 0.98 38.32
C MET A 551 11.56 -0.04 38.97
N ASP A 552 10.48 0.48 39.57
CA ASP A 552 9.30 -0.30 39.95
C ASP A 552 8.34 -0.31 38.75
N VAL A 553 8.49 -1.30 37.84
CA VAL A 553 7.70 -1.38 36.61
C VAL A 553 6.33 -1.97 36.93
N LYS A 554 5.47 -1.15 37.55
CA LYS A 554 4.10 -1.56 37.88
C LYS A 554 3.31 -1.93 36.64
N VAL A 555 2.79 -3.15 36.68
CA VAL A 555 1.99 -3.72 35.59
C VAL A 555 0.59 -3.11 35.63
N SER A 556 0.32 -2.19 34.70
CA SER A 556 -1.03 -1.66 34.52
C SER A 556 -1.96 -2.79 34.05
N PRO A 557 -3.13 -2.98 34.68
CA PRO A 557 -4.11 -3.95 34.18
C PRO A 557 -4.61 -3.51 32.81
N VAL A 558 -4.33 -4.32 31.79
CA VAL A 558 -4.92 -4.18 30.45
C VAL A 558 -6.44 -4.36 30.60
N ARG A 559 -7.21 -3.33 30.24
CA ARG A 559 -8.67 -3.40 30.07
C ARG A 559 -9.03 -3.92 28.68
#